data_AF-A0A366MAQ9-F1
#
_entry.id   AF-A0A366MAQ9-F1
#
_cell.length_a   1.000
_cell.length_b   1.000
_cell.length_c   1.000
_cell.angle_alpha   90.00
_cell.angle_beta   90.00
_cell.angle_gamma   90.00
#
_symmetry.space_group_name_H-M   'P 1'
#
loop_
_entity.id
_entity.type
_entity.pdbx_description
1 polymer ?
#
loop_
_entity_poly.entity_id
_entity_poly.type
_entity_poly.pdbx_seq_one_letter_code
_entity_poly.pdbx_strand_id
1 'polypeptide(L)'
;MGLVSKVTCNDLTSENDNVTSIYVTATAGKNKDFNELIKKYPILAINGCSDNCVNKILKSKNVDVLKTFNLDKILKNKHLKIEDPSRLDKNGELAVEEVKKTLENEINSLL
;
A
#
# COMPACT_ATOMS: atom_id res chain seq x y z
N MET A 1 11.60 -1.38 -2.12
CA MET A 1 10.37 -1.53 -1.32
C MET A 1 9.13 -1.08 -2.05
N GLY A 2 9.16 0.01 -2.82
CA GLY A 2 7.99 0.45 -3.61
C GLY A 2 7.46 -0.60 -4.60
N LEU A 3 8.33 -1.46 -5.16
CA LEU A 3 7.92 -2.57 -6.03
C LEU A 3 7.17 -3.68 -5.28
N VAL A 4 7.58 -4.04 -4.06
CA VAL A 4 6.84 -4.99 -3.21
C VAL A 4 5.46 -4.43 -2.90
N SER A 5 5.35 -3.17 -2.47
CA SER A 5 4.04 -2.53 -2.25
C SER A 5 3.17 -2.57 -3.51
N LYS A 6 3.76 -2.33 -4.67
CA LYS A 6 3.10 -2.36 -5.98
C LYS A 6 2.55 -3.75 -6.30
N VAL A 7 3.37 -4.79 -6.21
CA VAL A 7 2.94 -6.17 -6.46
C VAL A 7 1.86 -6.58 -5.48
N THR A 8 2.09 -6.39 -4.18
CA THR A 8 1.09 -6.71 -3.15
C THR A 8 -0.26 -6.03 -3.41
N CYS A 9 -0.27 -4.74 -3.75
CA CYS A 9 -1.51 -4.02 -4.05
C CYS A 9 -2.20 -4.52 -5.33
N ASN A 10 -1.43 -4.89 -6.35
CA ASN A 10 -1.97 -5.46 -7.57
C ASN A 10 -2.61 -6.83 -7.29
N ASP A 11 -1.93 -7.70 -6.55
CA ASP A 11 -2.42 -9.05 -6.21
C ASP A 11 -3.75 -8.94 -5.45
N LEU A 12 -3.80 -8.12 -4.39
CA LEU A 12 -5.02 -7.85 -3.63
C LEU A 12 -6.17 -7.33 -4.48
N THR A 13 -5.88 -6.44 -5.45
CA THR A 13 -6.91 -5.91 -6.36
C THR A 13 -7.40 -6.98 -7.34
N SER A 14 -6.52 -7.89 -7.77
CA SER A 14 -6.86 -8.97 -8.70
C SER A 14 -7.59 -10.15 -8.05
N GLU A 15 -7.37 -10.35 -6.75
CA GLU A 15 -7.92 -11.45 -5.96
C GLU A 15 -9.20 -11.06 -5.19
N ASN A 16 -9.52 -9.75 -5.09
CA ASN A 16 -10.67 -9.27 -4.34
C ASN A 16 -11.38 -8.08 -5.02
N ASP A 17 -12.59 -8.31 -5.53
CA ASP A 17 -13.41 -7.31 -6.25
C ASP A 17 -13.83 -6.11 -5.38
N ASN A 18 -13.76 -6.21 -4.06
CA ASN A 18 -14.08 -5.11 -3.14
C ASN A 18 -12.87 -4.20 -2.87
N VAL A 19 -11.71 -4.53 -3.40
CA VAL A 19 -10.45 -3.81 -3.17
C VAL A 19 -9.99 -3.19 -4.48
N THR A 20 -9.61 -1.92 -4.43
CA THR A 20 -8.91 -1.26 -5.54
C THR A 20 -7.66 -0.58 -5.01
N SER A 21 -6.61 -0.55 -5.83
CA SER A 21 -5.35 0.09 -5.48
C SER A 21 -5.05 1.28 -6.39
N ILE A 22 -4.53 2.34 -5.77
CA ILE A 22 -4.18 3.58 -6.46
C ILE A 22 -2.73 3.92 -6.13
N TYR A 23 -1.91 4.03 -7.16
CA TYR A 23 -0.55 4.53 -7.01
C TYR A 23 -0.57 6.00 -6.64
N VAL A 24 0.22 6.38 -5.65
CA VAL A 24 0.26 7.77 -5.14
C VAL A 24 0.67 8.78 -6.22
N THR A 25 1.36 8.36 -7.28
CA THR A 25 1.66 9.23 -8.42
C THR A 25 0.41 9.66 -9.19
N ALA A 26 -0.65 8.85 -9.19
CA ALA A 26 -1.95 9.22 -9.74
C ALA A 26 -2.66 10.27 -8.88
N THR A 27 -2.53 10.21 -7.54
CA THR A 27 -3.06 11.24 -6.62
C THR A 27 -2.19 12.49 -6.53
N ALA A 28 -0.90 12.41 -6.88
CA ALA A 28 -0.01 13.57 -6.93
C ALA A 28 -0.44 14.60 -7.99
N GLY A 29 -1.14 14.15 -9.04
CA GLY A 29 -1.75 15.00 -10.05
C GLY A 29 -2.72 16.04 -9.50
N LYS A 30 -3.02 17.08 -10.30
CA LYS A 30 -3.99 18.14 -9.97
C LYS A 30 -5.43 17.78 -10.36
N ASN A 31 -5.77 16.50 -10.47
CA ASN A 31 -7.12 16.07 -10.81
C ASN A 31 -8.04 16.16 -9.57
N LYS A 32 -8.88 17.20 -9.51
CA LYS A 32 -9.80 17.43 -8.38
C LYS A 32 -10.88 16.35 -8.29
N ASP A 33 -11.44 15.92 -9.42
CA ASP A 33 -12.52 14.94 -9.47
C ASP A 33 -12.05 13.59 -8.89
N PHE A 34 -10.80 13.24 -9.15
CA PHE A 34 -10.17 12.06 -8.56
C PHE A 34 -10.04 12.15 -7.04
N ASN A 35 -9.65 13.32 -6.50
CA ASN A 35 -9.53 13.52 -5.06
C ASN A 35 -10.90 13.42 -4.36
N GLU A 36 -11.97 13.91 -4.99
CA GLU A 36 -13.32 13.77 -4.44
C GLU A 36 -13.85 12.34 -4.55
N LEU A 37 -13.45 11.60 -5.59
CA LEU A 37 -13.81 10.18 -5.73
C LEU A 37 -13.20 9.34 -4.61
N ILE A 38 -11.89 9.46 -4.36
CA ILE A 38 -11.21 8.62 -3.36
C ILE A 38 -11.71 8.88 -1.94
N LYS A 39 -12.19 10.08 -1.62
CA LYS A 39 -12.77 10.41 -0.30
C LYS A 39 -14.04 9.61 0.02
N LYS A 40 -14.67 8.98 -0.97
CA LYS A 40 -15.89 8.16 -0.77
C LYS A 40 -15.59 6.77 -0.22
N TYR A 41 -14.32 6.39 -0.12
CA TYR A 41 -13.89 5.05 0.27
C TYR A 41 -13.00 5.10 1.52
N PRO A 42 -13.00 4.04 2.36
CA PRO A 42 -12.01 3.90 3.41
C PRO A 42 -10.62 3.73 2.78
N ILE A 43 -9.66 4.58 3.20
CA ILE A 43 -8.32 4.58 2.62
C ILE A 43 -7.33 3.87 3.54
N LEU A 44 -6.74 2.78 3.05
CA LEU A 44 -5.55 2.17 3.63
C LEU A 44 -4.30 2.69 2.90
N ALA A 45 -3.44 3.42 3.60
CA ALA A 45 -2.20 3.95 3.03
C ALA A 45 -1.05 2.97 3.25
N ILE A 46 -0.36 2.61 2.17
CA ILE A 46 0.84 1.76 2.22
C ILE A 46 2.07 2.55 1.82
N ASN A 47 3.08 2.60 2.70
CA ASN A 47 4.34 3.28 2.46
C ASN A 47 5.47 2.27 2.30
N GLY A 48 6.36 2.54 1.35
CA GLY A 48 7.57 1.76 1.17
C GLY A 48 8.61 1.96 2.28
N CYS A 49 8.56 3.07 3.02
CA CYS A 49 9.46 3.39 4.12
C CYS A 49 8.79 4.31 5.15
N SER A 50 9.43 4.45 6.32
CA SER A 50 8.97 5.27 7.45
C SER A 50 8.90 6.78 7.18
N ASP A 51 9.31 7.27 6.01
CA ASP A 51 9.15 8.70 5.63
C ASP A 51 7.70 9.09 5.35
N ASN A 52 6.79 8.11 5.22
CA ASN A 52 5.34 8.28 5.07
C ASN A 52 4.94 9.22 3.90
N CYS A 53 5.61 9.09 2.75
CA CYS A 53 5.35 9.94 1.57
C CYS A 53 3.89 9.87 1.09
N VAL A 54 3.25 8.70 1.18
CA VAL A 54 1.85 8.52 0.76
C VAL A 54 0.91 9.34 1.64
N ASN A 55 1.09 9.26 2.97
CA ASN A 55 0.29 10.04 3.91
C ASN A 55 0.46 11.55 3.71
N LYS A 56 1.69 12.02 3.49
CA LYS A 56 1.96 13.44 3.24
C LYS A 56 1.21 13.94 2.00
N ILE A 57 1.20 13.15 0.92
CA ILE A 57 0.48 13.48 -0.31
C ILE A 57 -1.03 13.47 -0.06
N LEU A 58 -1.60 12.42 0.53
CA LEU A 58 -3.04 12.32 0.82
C LEU A 58 -3.52 13.47 1.72
N LYS A 59 -2.76 13.80 2.76
CA LYS A 59 -3.04 14.94 3.65
C LYS A 59 -3.08 16.26 2.88
N SER A 60 -2.15 16.48 1.94
CA SER A 60 -2.16 17.69 1.10
C SER A 60 -3.39 17.82 0.19
N LYS A 61 -4.12 16.71 -0.02
CA LYS A 61 -5.37 16.66 -0.79
C LYS A 61 -6.62 16.57 0.08
N ASN A 62 -6.46 16.71 1.40
CA ASN A 62 -7.54 16.58 2.38
C ASN A 62 -8.27 15.23 2.31
N VAL A 63 -7.52 14.15 2.09
CA VAL A 63 -8.01 12.77 2.10
C VAL A 63 -7.62 12.13 3.43
N ASP A 64 -8.62 11.63 4.14
CA ASP A 64 -8.42 10.94 5.41
C ASP A 64 -7.94 9.50 5.18
N VAL A 65 -7.01 9.07 6.02
CA VAL A 65 -6.43 7.73 5.99
C VAL A 65 -6.94 6.97 7.20
N LEU A 66 -7.64 5.86 6.96
CA LEU A 66 -8.15 4.98 8.01
C LEU A 66 -7.00 4.27 8.74
N LYS A 67 -6.05 3.72 7.98
CA LYS A 67 -4.88 3.04 8.55
C LYS A 67 -3.65 3.20 7.67
N THR A 68 -2.49 3.20 8.31
CA THR A 68 -1.19 3.36 7.64
C THR A 68 -0.31 2.15 7.88
N PHE A 69 0.20 1.60 6.79
CA PHE A 69 1.17 0.52 6.76
C PHE A 69 2.52 1.03 6.27
N ASN A 70 3.58 0.49 6.84
CA ASN A 70 4.96 0.81 6.52
C ASN A 70 5.71 -0.50 6.28
N LEU A 71 6.09 -0.78 5.04
CA LEU A 71 6.70 -2.06 4.68
C LEU A 71 8.00 -2.31 5.44
N ASP A 72 8.81 -1.28 5.66
CA ASP A 72 10.08 -1.41 6.38
C ASP A 72 9.87 -1.93 7.81
N LYS A 73 8.80 -1.49 8.47
CA LYS A 73 8.41 -2.00 9.78
C LYS A 73 7.87 -3.42 9.72
N ILE A 74 6.99 -3.73 8.76
CA ILE A 74 6.42 -5.08 8.59
C ILE A 74 7.53 -6.10 8.37
N LEU A 75 8.45 -5.81 7.44
CA LEU A 75 9.53 -6.73 7.08
C LEU A 75 10.60 -6.84 8.17
N LYS A 76 10.93 -5.73 8.86
CA LYS A 76 11.84 -5.75 10.00
C LYS A 76 11.30 -6.62 11.13
N ASN A 77 10.02 -6.53 11.46
CA ASN A 77 9.38 -7.36 12.49
C ASN A 77 9.40 -8.86 12.14
N LYS A 78 9.56 -9.20 10.86
CA LYS A 78 9.58 -10.56 10.34
C LYS A 78 10.98 -11.04 9.99
N HIS A 79 12.01 -10.25 10.29
CA HIS A 79 13.42 -10.51 9.97
C HIS A 79 13.66 -10.79 8.48
N LEU A 80 12.83 -10.22 7.59
CA LEU A 80 12.98 -10.35 6.15
C LEU A 80 13.81 -9.18 5.62
N LYS A 81 14.91 -9.49 4.93
CA LYS A 81 15.77 -8.51 4.27
C LYS A 81 15.64 -8.66 2.77
N ILE A 82 15.16 -7.60 2.12
CA ILE A 82 15.12 -7.50 0.66
C ILE A 82 16.45 -6.92 0.23
N GLU A 83 17.29 -7.73 -0.40
CA GLU A 83 18.62 -7.30 -0.85
C GLU A 83 18.55 -6.58 -2.20
N ASP A 84 17.62 -6.97 -3.07
CA ASP A 84 17.31 -6.27 -4.31
C ASP A 84 15.79 -6.04 -4.46
N PRO A 85 15.28 -4.83 -4.20
CA PRO A 85 13.86 -4.54 -4.38
C PRO A 85 13.41 -4.49 -5.84
N SER A 86 14.33 -4.58 -6.81
CA SER A 86 14.06 -4.54 -8.25
C SER A 86 13.96 -5.92 -8.91
N ARG A 87 14.32 -6.99 -8.21
CA ARG A 87 14.16 -8.37 -8.67
C ARG A 87 13.25 -9.15 -7.71
N LEU A 88 12.25 -9.80 -8.29
CA LEU A 88 11.35 -10.76 -7.66
C LEU A 88 12.11 -12.05 -7.31
N ASP A 89 13.10 -11.96 -6.42
CA ASP A 89 13.76 -13.13 -5.87
C ASP A 89 12.86 -13.78 -4.80
N LYS A 90 13.26 -14.97 -4.31
CA LYS A 90 12.50 -15.71 -3.31
C LYS A 90 12.20 -14.88 -2.04
N ASN A 91 13.09 -13.96 -1.65
CA ASN A 91 12.87 -13.11 -0.49
C ASN A 91 11.91 -11.95 -0.81
N GLY A 92 11.93 -11.45 -2.05
CA GLY A 92 10.94 -10.51 -2.57
C GLY A 92 9.53 -11.10 -2.55
N GLU A 93 9.34 -12.32 -3.06
CA GLU A 93 8.05 -13.03 -3.04
C GLU A 93 7.57 -13.31 -1.61
N LEU A 94 8.46 -13.76 -0.72
CA LEU A 94 8.12 -13.92 0.70
C LEU A 94 7.71 -12.60 1.35
N ALA A 95 8.36 -11.48 0.98
CA ALA A 95 7.97 -10.16 1.45
C ALA A 95 6.59 -9.74 0.91
N VAL A 96 6.29 -10.02 -0.37
CA VAL A 96 4.96 -9.77 -0.96
C VAL A 96 3.89 -10.54 -0.19
N GLU A 97 4.08 -11.84 0.02
CA GLU A 97 3.13 -12.71 0.72
C GLU A 97 2.87 -12.26 2.16
N GLU A 98 3.91 -11.88 2.90
CA GLU A 98 3.77 -11.44 4.28
C GLU A 98 3.03 -10.10 4.39
N VAL A 99 3.34 -9.16 3.48
CA VAL A 99 2.63 -7.88 3.41
C VAL A 99 1.19 -8.09 2.96
N LYS A 100 0.94 -8.99 1.99
CA LYS A 100 -0.39 -9.35 1.50
C LYS A 100 -1.27 -9.85 2.65
N LYS A 101 -0.82 -10.87 3.38
CA LYS A 101 -1.53 -11.41 4.55
C LYS A 101 -1.84 -10.34 5.60
N THR A 102 -0.89 -9.45 5.86
CA THR A 102 -1.09 -8.35 6.81
C THR A 102 -2.23 -7.43 6.38
N LEU A 103 -2.31 -7.10 5.09
CA LEU A 103 -3.35 -6.24 4.53
C LEU A 103 -4.69 -6.96 4.39
N GLU A 104 -4.70 -8.22 3.96
CA GLU A 104 -5.93 -9.04 3.87
C GLU A 104 -6.63 -9.15 5.22
N ASN A 105 -5.86 -9.41 6.29
CA ASN A 105 -6.42 -9.45 7.65
C ASN A 105 -7.07 -8.12 8.03
N GLU A 106 -6.47 -7.00 7.63
CA GLU A 106 -7.09 -5.69 7.87
C GLU A 106 -8.36 -5.52 7.05
N ILE A 107 -8.29 -5.77 5.74
CA ILE A 107 -9.41 -5.61 4.81
C ILE A 107 -10.60 -6.46 5.27
N ASN A 108 -10.37 -7.72 5.63
CA ASN A 108 -11.40 -8.63 6.12
C ASN A 108 -12.00 -8.20 7.46
N SER A 109 -11.29 -7.40 8.27
CA SER A 109 -11.83 -6.83 9.51
C SER A 109 -12.72 -5.60 9.29
N LEU A 110 -12.70 -5.04 8.08
CA LEU A 110 -13.49 -3.87 7.67
C LEU A 110 -14.75 -4.23 6.87
N LEU A 111 -14.87 -5.50 6.44
CA LEU A 111 -16.01 -6.07 5.70
C LEU A 111 -16.96 -6.80 6.66
#